data_AF-A0A4Y8LT42-F1
#
_entry.id   AF-A0A4Y8LT42-F1
#
_cell.length_a   1.000
_cell.length_b   1.000
_cell.length_c   1.000
_cell.angle_alpha   90.00
_cell.angle_beta   90.00
_cell.angle_gamma   90.00
#
_symmetry.space_group_name_H-M   'P 1'
#
loop_
_entity.id
_entity.type
_entity.pdbx_description
1 polymer ?
#
loop_
_entity_poly.entity_id
_entity_poly.type
_entity_poly.pdbx_seq_one_letter_code
_entity_poly.pdbx_strand_id
1 'polypeptide(L)'
;MTEVYNKDNRSRPRLLTMRNWAGHFIFWGILGMDKSYESELKPPATYKEMIDILRSRGLKVGNENRATDILKRINYYRLTGYLLPYKINEEKYIDGTVFEHVVELYDFDMRLRSLLLDIFEYVEVSMRSQISYHLAHKYGSE
;
A
#
# COMPACT_ATOMS: atom_id res chain seq x y z
N MET A 1 35.48 18.11 24.51
CA MET A 1 35.75 16.87 23.77
C MET A 1 34.41 16.17 23.60
N THR A 2 33.62 16.69 22.67
CA THR A 2 32.18 16.45 22.58
C THR A 2 31.95 15.34 21.56
N GLU A 3 31.29 14.27 22.00
CA GLU A 3 30.91 13.12 21.19
C GLU A 3 30.18 13.55 19.91
N VAL A 4 30.70 13.07 18.80
CA VAL A 4 30.13 13.23 17.47
C VAL A 4 28.83 12.41 17.42
N TYR A 5 27.71 13.12 17.42
CA TYR A 5 26.37 12.59 17.18
C TYR A 5 26.31 11.98 15.76
N ASN A 6 26.33 10.65 15.70
CA ASN A 6 26.30 9.88 14.46
C ASN A 6 24.89 9.98 13.82
N LYS A 7 24.83 10.67 12.68
CA LYS A 7 23.59 11.12 12.01
C LYS A 7 23.05 10.12 10.97
N ASP A 8 23.71 8.98 10.78
CA ASP A 8 23.52 8.11 9.60
C ASP A 8 22.43 7.04 9.73
N ASN A 9 21.80 6.88 10.91
CA ASN A 9 20.78 5.84 11.11
C ASN A 9 19.34 6.37 11.08
N ARG A 10 19.01 7.26 10.13
CA ARG A 10 17.61 7.62 9.86
C ARG A 10 17.07 6.83 8.68
N SER A 11 16.41 5.71 8.96
CA SER A 11 15.54 5.02 8.00
C SER A 11 14.58 6.03 7.37
N ARG A 12 14.57 6.09 6.02
CA ARG A 12 13.78 7.06 5.26
C ARG A 12 12.30 7.00 5.67
N PRO A 13 11.64 8.14 5.96
CA PRO A 13 10.22 8.13 6.24
C PRO A 13 9.45 7.63 5.01
N ARG A 14 8.51 6.69 5.19
CA ARG A 14 7.72 6.11 4.09
C ARG A 14 6.96 7.16 3.27
N LEU A 15 6.68 8.33 3.83
CA LEU A 15 6.10 9.48 3.12
C LEU A 15 7.00 9.98 1.97
N LEU A 16 8.32 9.85 2.08
CA LEU A 16 9.29 10.16 1.02
C LEU A 16 9.16 9.22 -0.19
N THR A 17 8.43 8.10 -0.05
CA THR A 17 8.14 7.15 -1.13
C THR A 17 6.79 7.38 -1.79
N MET A 18 5.96 8.30 -1.28
CA MET A 18 4.71 8.69 -1.93
C MET A 18 5.02 9.62 -3.10
N ARG A 19 4.79 9.12 -4.32
CA ARG A 19 5.20 9.76 -5.58
C ARG A 19 4.00 10.38 -6.30
N ASN A 20 3.25 11.25 -5.63
CA ASN A 20 2.19 12.08 -6.23
C ASN A 20 2.52 13.58 -6.05
N TRP A 21 1.91 14.45 -6.87
CA TRP A 21 2.22 15.89 -6.90
C TRP A 21 2.03 16.57 -5.52
N ALA A 22 1.06 16.12 -4.72
CA ALA A 22 0.84 16.64 -3.38
C ALA A 22 2.05 16.43 -2.43
N GLY A 23 2.72 15.29 -2.52
CA GLY A 23 3.92 15.01 -1.72
C GLY A 23 5.10 15.90 -2.09
N HIS A 24 5.27 16.19 -3.38
CA HIS A 24 6.34 17.06 -3.87
C HIS A 24 6.17 18.52 -3.40
N PHE A 25 4.96 19.06 -3.47
CA PHE A 25 4.66 20.44 -3.05
C PHE A 25 4.92 20.68 -1.55
N ILE A 26 4.54 19.74 -0.69
CA ILE A 26 4.76 19.86 0.76
C ILE A 26 6.25 19.77 1.11
N PHE A 27 7.00 18.87 0.46
CA PHE A 27 8.39 18.60 0.81
C PHE A 27 9.38 19.66 0.34
N TRP A 28 9.16 20.22 -0.86
CA TRP A 28 10.11 21.16 -1.47
C TRP A 28 9.81 22.62 -1.08
N GLY A 29 8.54 22.98 -0.91
CA GLY A 29 8.13 24.38 -0.66
C GLY A 29 8.12 24.81 0.81
N ILE A 30 7.76 23.91 1.75
CA ILE A 30 7.53 24.28 3.16
C ILE A 30 8.74 23.95 4.05
N LEU A 31 9.48 22.87 3.75
CA LEU A 31 10.53 22.34 4.63
C LEU A 31 11.97 22.68 4.22
N GLY A 32 12.18 23.28 3.04
CA GLY A 32 13.50 23.76 2.62
C GLY A 32 14.59 22.67 2.59
N MET A 33 14.28 21.49 2.03
CA MET A 33 15.26 20.40 1.90
C MET A 33 16.16 20.57 0.67
N ASP A 34 17.48 20.47 0.90
CA ASP A 34 18.54 20.58 -0.12
C ASP A 34 18.54 19.41 -1.14
N LYS A 35 19.03 19.72 -2.35
CA LYS A 35 19.06 18.89 -3.57
C LYS A 35 19.91 17.62 -3.45
N SER A 36 20.67 17.47 -2.37
CA SER A 36 21.43 16.28 -2.00
C SER A 36 20.58 15.01 -1.73
N TYR A 37 19.26 15.09 -1.90
CA TYR A 37 18.28 14.01 -1.78
C TYR A 37 17.81 13.40 -3.12
N GLU A 38 18.53 13.60 -4.22
CA GLU A 38 18.30 12.82 -5.44
C GLU A 38 18.64 11.35 -5.18
N SER A 39 17.61 10.59 -4.79
CA SER A 39 17.75 9.19 -4.45
C SER A 39 18.03 8.36 -5.70
N GLU A 40 19.19 7.71 -5.75
CA GLU A 40 19.40 6.57 -6.63
C GLU A 40 18.23 5.58 -6.45
N LEU A 41 17.62 5.20 -7.57
CA LEU A 41 16.49 4.27 -7.58
C LEU A 41 16.99 2.91 -7.08
N LYS A 42 16.32 2.35 -6.06
CA LYS A 42 16.62 0.98 -5.64
C LYS A 42 16.29 0.02 -6.80
N PRO A 43 17.17 -0.94 -7.10
CA PRO A 43 16.88 -1.94 -8.12
C PRO A 43 15.62 -2.74 -7.75
N PRO A 44 14.84 -3.19 -8.74
CA PRO A 44 13.68 -4.02 -8.48
C PRO A 44 14.13 -5.36 -7.87
N ALA A 45 13.48 -5.75 -6.78
CA ALA A 45 13.70 -7.08 -6.19
C ALA A 45 13.08 -8.17 -7.05
N THR A 46 13.68 -9.36 -7.06
CA THR A 46 13.10 -10.57 -7.66
C THR A 46 12.03 -11.18 -6.73
N TYR A 47 11.17 -12.06 -7.26
CA TYR A 47 10.16 -12.73 -6.43
C TYR A 47 10.78 -13.55 -5.29
N LYS A 48 11.93 -14.18 -5.55
CA LYS A 48 12.66 -14.94 -4.53
C LYS A 48 13.16 -14.03 -3.41
N GLU A 49 13.80 -12.91 -3.78
CA GLU A 49 14.24 -11.90 -2.80
C GLU A 49 13.07 -11.34 -1.98
N MET A 50 11.92 -11.11 -2.62
CA MET A 50 10.71 -10.67 -1.90
C MET A 50 10.26 -11.71 -0.86
N ILE A 51 10.27 -13.00 -1.22
CA ILE A 51 9.92 -14.09 -0.28
C ILE A 51 10.94 -14.17 0.85
N ASP A 52 12.23 -14.04 0.54
CA ASP A 52 13.29 -14.07 1.55
C ASP A 52 13.19 -12.87 2.51
N ILE A 53 12.80 -11.68 2.02
CA ILE A 53 12.46 -10.52 2.86
C ILE A 53 11.28 -10.83 3.79
N LEU A 54 10.25 -11.51 3.30
CA LEU A 54 9.10 -11.87 4.14
C LEU A 54 9.51 -12.87 5.22
N ARG A 55 10.31 -13.89 4.86
CA ARG A 55 10.84 -14.88 5.80
C ARG A 55 11.74 -14.25 6.86
N SER A 56 12.66 -13.37 6.47
CA SER A 56 13.59 -12.72 7.40
C SER A 56 12.88 -11.84 8.43
N ARG A 57 11.69 -11.32 8.08
CA ARG A 57 10.81 -10.57 8.98
C ARG A 57 9.92 -11.47 9.86
N GLY A 58 10.05 -12.79 9.77
CA GLY A 58 9.31 -13.74 10.60
C GLY A 58 8.01 -14.27 10.00
N LEU A 59 7.74 -14.04 8.71
CA LEU A 59 6.59 -14.65 8.04
C LEU A 59 6.87 -16.11 7.69
N LYS A 60 6.01 -17.03 8.15
CA LYS A 60 6.10 -18.44 7.80
C LYS A 60 5.52 -18.63 6.39
N VAL A 61 6.39 -18.97 5.44
CA VAL A 61 6.03 -19.25 4.04
C VAL A 61 6.16 -20.75 3.81
N GLY A 62 5.04 -21.45 3.56
CA GLY A 62 5.04 -22.91 3.40
C GLY A 62 5.67 -23.37 2.10
N ASN A 63 5.06 -23.04 0.96
CA ASN A 63 5.54 -23.45 -0.37
C ASN A 63 6.01 -22.24 -1.19
N GLU A 64 7.31 -22.18 -1.50
CA GLU A 64 7.93 -21.07 -2.21
C GLU A 64 7.42 -20.89 -3.65
N ASN A 65 7.18 -21.98 -4.37
CA ASN A 65 6.66 -21.93 -5.74
C ASN A 65 5.25 -21.32 -5.73
N ARG A 66 4.41 -21.79 -4.80
CA ARG A 66 3.05 -21.25 -4.64
C ARG A 66 3.07 -19.78 -4.22
N ALA A 67 3.94 -19.41 -3.28
CA ALA A 67 4.12 -18.01 -2.87
C ALA A 67 4.57 -17.13 -4.04
N THR A 68 5.47 -17.63 -4.89
CA THR A 68 5.92 -16.94 -6.10
C THR A 68 4.76 -16.69 -7.06
N ASP A 69 3.94 -17.71 -7.34
CA ASP A 69 2.79 -17.56 -8.24
C ASP A 69 1.73 -16.59 -7.68
N ILE A 70 1.55 -16.60 -6.36
CA ILE A 70 0.68 -15.63 -5.67
C ILE A 70 1.24 -14.21 -5.80
N LEU A 71 2.55 -14.01 -5.63
CA LEU A 71 3.18 -12.69 -5.77
C LEU A 71 3.14 -12.17 -7.21
N LYS A 72 3.19 -13.04 -8.22
CA LYS A 72 2.94 -12.67 -9.63
C LYS A 72 1.51 -12.13 -9.81
N ARG A 73 0.52 -12.74 -9.15
CA ARG A 73 -0.91 -12.38 -9.26
C ARG A 73 -1.28 -11.11 -8.48
N ILE A 74 -0.87 -11.01 -7.21
CA ILE A 74 -1.38 -10.00 -6.27
C ILE A 74 -0.45 -8.78 -6.18
N ASN A 75 0.83 -8.91 -6.55
CA ASN A 75 1.92 -7.98 -6.26
C ASN A 75 2.29 -7.90 -4.76
N TYR A 76 3.59 -7.84 -4.50
CA TYR A 76 4.17 -7.76 -3.15
C TYR A 76 3.61 -6.61 -2.30
N TYR A 77 3.51 -5.39 -2.86
CA TYR A 77 3.07 -4.23 -2.09
C TYR A 77 1.62 -4.36 -1.61
N ARG A 78 0.74 -4.86 -2.47
CA ARG A 78 -0.66 -5.12 -2.11
C ARG A 78 -0.75 -6.14 -0.98
N LEU A 79 -0.03 -7.26 -1.11
CA LEU A 79 -0.02 -8.30 -0.08
C LEU A 79 0.53 -7.76 1.26
N THR A 80 1.61 -6.97 1.24
CA THR A 80 2.17 -6.38 2.47
C THR A 80 1.25 -5.38 3.17
N GLY A 81 0.24 -4.85 2.48
CA GLY A 81 -0.82 -4.04 3.12
C GLY A 81 -1.64 -4.86 4.12
N TYR A 82 -1.97 -6.11 3.78
CA TYR A 82 -2.71 -7.03 4.66
C TYR A 82 -1.86 -7.57 5.81
N LEU A 83 -0.54 -7.41 5.74
CA LEU A 83 0.39 -7.75 6.83
C LEU A 83 0.50 -6.67 7.91
N LEU A 84 -0.06 -5.46 7.69
CA LEU A 84 0.05 -4.34 8.62
C LEU A 84 -0.44 -4.66 10.04
N PRO A 85 -1.59 -5.35 10.25
CA PRO A 85 -2.06 -5.72 11.59
C PRO A 85 -1.14 -6.70 12.31
N TYR A 86 -0.31 -7.45 11.56
CA TYR A 86 0.60 -8.46 12.08
C TYR A 86 2.00 -7.91 12.35
N LYS A 87 2.25 -6.61 12.17
CA LYS A 87 3.57 -6.01 12.42
C LYS A 87 3.75 -5.67 13.89
N ILE A 88 4.86 -6.14 14.48
CA ILE A 88 5.32 -5.68 15.81
C ILE A 88 6.08 -4.35 15.65
N ASN A 89 6.92 -4.26 14.61
CA ASN A 89 7.68 -3.06 14.25
C ASN A 89 7.92 -3.06 12.73
N GLU A 90 8.80 -2.18 12.24
CA GLU A 90 9.07 -2.09 10.79
C GLU A 90 9.77 -3.33 10.21
N GLU A 91 10.41 -4.13 11.06
CA GLU A 91 11.29 -5.24 10.67
C GLU A 91 10.74 -6.61 11.04
N LYS A 92 9.71 -6.73 11.88
CA LYS A 92 9.22 -8.03 12.35
C LYS A 92 7.70 -8.13 12.38
N TYR A 93 7.22 -9.32 12.01
CA TYR A 93 5.85 -9.77 12.18
C TYR A 93 5.67 -10.53 13.49
N ILE A 94 4.43 -10.67 13.94
CA ILE A 94 4.04 -11.51 15.07
C ILE A 94 4.43 -12.96 14.78
N ASP A 95 5.00 -13.66 15.77
CA ASP A 95 5.35 -15.06 15.60
C ASP A 95 4.11 -15.91 15.28
N GLY A 96 4.28 -16.89 14.42
CA GLY A 96 3.18 -17.71 13.92
C GLY A 96 2.36 -17.07 12.82
N THR A 97 2.69 -15.86 12.33
CA THR A 97 2.04 -15.32 11.13
C THR A 97 2.39 -16.18 9.92
N VAL A 98 1.36 -16.67 9.23
CA VAL A 98 1.48 -17.58 8.07
C VAL A 98 1.09 -16.84 6.80
N PHE A 99 1.89 -16.99 5.74
CA PHE A 99 1.67 -16.34 4.44
C PHE A 99 0.28 -16.68 3.87
N GLU A 100 -0.12 -17.95 3.96
CA GLU A 100 -1.39 -18.45 3.44
C GLU A 100 -2.60 -17.76 4.09
N HIS A 101 -2.58 -17.49 5.41
CA HIS A 101 -3.67 -16.75 6.09
C HIS A 101 -3.80 -15.31 5.58
N VAL A 102 -2.68 -14.65 5.26
CA VAL A 102 -2.67 -13.30 4.70
C VAL A 102 -3.30 -13.31 3.30
N VAL A 103 -3.02 -14.36 2.52
CA VAL A 103 -3.61 -14.54 1.19
C VAL A 103 -5.11 -14.81 1.29
N GLU A 104 -5.55 -15.62 2.25
CA GLU A 104 -6.97 -15.87 2.51
C GLU A 104 -7.71 -14.59 2.91
N LEU A 105 -7.10 -13.75 3.76
CA LEU A 105 -7.63 -12.44 4.12
C LEU A 105 -7.76 -11.52 2.90
N TYR A 106 -6.75 -11.50 2.02
CA TYR A 106 -6.83 -10.77 0.76
C TYR A 106 -7.97 -11.28 -0.14
N ASP A 107 -8.06 -12.60 -0.32
CA ASP A 107 -9.07 -13.21 -1.19
C ASP A 107 -10.48 -12.96 -0.63
N PHE A 108 -10.65 -12.95 0.70
CA PHE A 108 -11.90 -12.56 1.37
C PHE A 108 -12.28 -11.11 1.06
N ASP A 109 -11.36 -10.17 1.27
CA ASP A 109 -11.60 -8.74 0.99
C ASP A 109 -11.88 -8.50 -0.51
N MET A 110 -11.22 -9.24 -1.40
CA MET A 110 -11.50 -9.21 -2.83
C MET A 110 -12.95 -9.62 -3.14
N ARG A 111 -13.42 -10.73 -2.55
CA ARG A 111 -14.81 -11.18 -2.73
C ARG A 111 -15.80 -10.19 -2.14
N LEU A 112 -15.53 -9.66 -0.95
CA LEU A 112 -16.38 -8.65 -0.32
C LEU A 112 -16.52 -7.40 -1.21
N ARG A 113 -15.40 -6.91 -1.75
CA ARG A 113 -15.41 -5.74 -2.64
C ARG A 113 -16.21 -6.01 -3.92
N SER A 114 -16.14 -7.23 -4.47
CA SER A 114 -16.97 -7.61 -5.62
C SER A 114 -18.45 -7.47 -5.29
N LEU A 115 -18.90 -8.04 -4.17
CA LEU A 115 -20.30 -7.96 -3.74
C LEU A 115 -20.75 -6.52 -3.48
N LEU A 116 -19.87 -5.70 -2.90
CA LEU A 116 -20.17 -4.29 -2.66
C LEU A 116 -20.29 -3.50 -3.96
N LEU A 117 -19.42 -3.75 -4.95
CA LEU A 117 -19.48 -3.07 -6.24
C LEU A 117 -20.80 -3.34 -6.97
N ASP A 118 -21.29 -4.59 -6.91
CA ASP A 118 -22.59 -4.96 -7.50
C ASP A 118 -23.73 -4.14 -6.87
N ILE A 119 -23.70 -3.91 -5.56
CA ILE A 119 -24.71 -3.10 -4.86
C ILE A 119 -24.54 -1.61 -5.19
N PHE A 120 -23.30 -1.13 -5.25
CA PHE A 120 -23.00 0.27 -5.57
C PHE A 120 -23.46 0.66 -6.97
N GLU A 121 -23.44 -0.26 -7.94
CA GLU A 121 -23.96 -0.02 -9.28
C GLU A 121 -25.43 0.43 -9.24
N TYR A 122 -26.28 -0.28 -8.47
CA TYR A 122 -27.69 0.09 -8.33
C TYR A 122 -27.88 1.45 -7.65
N VAL A 123 -27.15 1.67 -6.55
CA VAL A 123 -27.21 2.92 -5.79
C VAL A 123 -26.77 4.10 -6.66
N GLU A 124 -25.70 3.93 -7.42
CA GLU A 124 -25.15 4.96 -8.31
C GLU A 124 -26.17 5.40 -9.37
N VAL A 125 -26.81 4.44 -10.05
CA VAL A 125 -27.82 4.74 -11.08
C VAL A 125 -29.01 5.48 -10.47
N SER A 126 -29.50 5.01 -9.31
CA SER A 126 -30.61 5.66 -8.61
C SER A 126 -30.26 7.09 -8.19
N MET A 127 -29.09 7.30 -7.58
CA MET A 127 -28.65 8.63 -7.15
C MET A 127 -28.46 9.56 -8.35
N ARG A 128 -27.84 9.10 -9.44
CA ARG A 128 -27.65 9.89 -10.65
C ARG A 128 -28.99 10.33 -11.24
N SER A 129 -29.98 9.45 -11.26
CA SER A 129 -31.34 9.76 -11.74
C SER A 129 -31.99 10.85 -10.90
N GLN A 130 -31.97 10.72 -9.56
CA GLN A 130 -32.56 11.71 -8.65
C GLN A 130 -31.86 13.07 -8.76
N ILE A 131 -30.53 13.09 -8.79
CA ILE A 131 -29.75 14.33 -8.96
C ILE A 131 -30.11 15.01 -10.29
N SER A 132 -30.14 14.25 -11.39
CA SER A 132 -30.47 14.80 -12.72
C SER A 132 -31.87 15.38 -12.77
N TYR A 133 -32.86 14.66 -12.20
CA TYR A 133 -34.24 15.13 -12.11
C TYR A 133 -34.33 16.45 -11.33
N HIS A 134 -33.76 16.50 -10.12
CA HIS A 134 -33.82 17.69 -9.28
C HIS A 134 -33.09 18.89 -9.90
N LEU A 135 -31.93 18.68 -10.53
CA LEU A 135 -31.20 19.76 -11.20
C LEU A 135 -31.96 20.30 -12.41
N ALA A 136 -32.48 19.42 -13.28
CA ALA A 136 -33.23 19.82 -14.46
C ALA A 136 -34.48 20.64 -14.10
N HIS A 137 -35.22 20.23 -13.07
CA HIS A 137 -36.44 20.93 -12.66
C HIS A 137 -36.17 22.22 -11.88
N LYS A 138 -35.03 22.31 -11.18
CA LYS A 138 -34.71 23.51 -10.40
C LYS A 138 -34.05 24.61 -11.24
N TYR A 139 -33.22 24.25 -12.21
CA TYR A 139 -32.40 25.20 -12.96
C TYR A 139 -32.76 25.31 -14.46
N GLY A 140 -33.61 24.43 -14.99
CA GLY A 140 -34.04 24.50 -16.39
C GLY A 140 -32.91 24.20 -17.39
N SER A 141 -33.16 24.46 -18.68
CA SER A 141 -32.25 24.17 -19.79
C SER A 141 -31.69 25.43 -20.46
N GLU A 142 -31.38 26.48 -19.69
CA GLU A 142 -30.82 27.72 -20.27
C GLU A 142 -29.55 27.48 -21.09
#